data_AF-C8PHA3-F1
#
_entry.id   AF-C8PHA3-F1
#
_cell.length_a   1.000
_cell.length_b   1.000
_cell.length_c   1.000
_cell.angle_alpha   90.00
_cell.angle_beta   90.00
_cell.angle_gamma   90.00
#
_symmetry.space_group_name_H-M   'P 1'
#
loop_
_entity.id
_entity.type
_entity.pdbx_description
1 polymer ?
#
loop_
_entity_poly.entity_id
_entity_poly.type
_entity_poly.pdbx_seq_one_letter_code
_entity_poly.pdbx_strand_id
1 'polypeptide(L)' 'MSRAEFERLFEFLGEGLAHRGCDGTHRLTLEFLRARRMPNETAVLDFCEQNGRYCDCEVLSNVQNCFEF' A
#
# COMPACT_ATOMS: atom_id res chain seq x y z
N MET A 1 9.03 -5.55 -6.25
CA MET A 1 8.82 -6.03 -4.88
C MET A 1 8.65 -7.54 -4.90
N SER A 2 9.15 -8.23 -3.88
CA SER A 2 8.93 -9.66 -3.64
C SER A 2 7.59 -9.90 -2.95
N ARG A 3 7.08 -11.15 -2.97
CA ARG A 3 5.87 -11.56 -2.24
C ARG A 3 5.91 -11.16 -0.77
N ALA A 4 7.04 -11.41 -0.09
CA ALA A 4 7.22 -11.05 1.32
C ALA A 4 7.13 -9.53 1.57
N GLU A 5 7.43 -8.69 0.57
CA GLU A 5 7.24 -7.24 0.70
C GLU A 5 5.78 -6.84 0.53
N PHE A 6 5.00 -7.55 -0.30
CA PHE A 6 3.56 -7.35 -0.41
C PHE A 6 2.79 -7.81 0.84
N GLU A 7 3.16 -8.96 1.40
CA GLU A 7 2.62 -9.45 2.67
C GLU A 7 2.85 -8.43 3.80
N ARG A 8 4.06 -7.88 3.90
CA ARG A 8 4.33 -6.82 4.89
C ARG A 8 3.56 -5.54 4.60
N LEU A 9 3.33 -5.19 3.32
CA LEU A 9 2.52 -4.02 2.95
C LEU A 9 1.07 -4.23 3.38
N PHE A 10 0.53 -5.43 3.17
CA PHE A 10 -0.79 -5.82 3.62
C PHE A 10 -0.94 -5.66 5.14
N GLU A 11 -0.03 -6.24 5.92
CA GLU A 11 -0.03 -6.13 7.39
C GLU A 11 0.06 -4.65 7.83
N PHE A 12 1.01 -3.89 7.29
CA PHE A 12 1.23 -2.49 7.66
C PHE A 12 0.02 -1.61 7.35
N LEU A 13 -0.57 -1.77 6.15
CA LEU A 13 -1.78 -1.03 5.78
C LEU A 13 -2.98 -1.47 6.62
N GLY A 14 -3.14 -2.77 6.88
CA GLY A 14 -4.22 -3.30 7.71
C GLY A 14 -4.20 -2.73 9.13
N GLU A 15 -3.06 -2.80 9.80
CA GLU A 15 -2.88 -2.23 11.15
C GLU A 15 -3.05 -0.70 11.15
N GLY A 16 -2.41 -0.01 10.20
CA GLY A 16 -2.48 1.45 10.10
C GLY A 16 -3.91 1.97 9.87
N LEU A 17 -4.65 1.32 8.97
CA LEU A 17 -6.05 1.65 8.67
C LEU A 17 -6.99 1.28 9.81
N ALA A 18 -6.75 0.18 10.53
CA ALA A 18 -7.54 -0.17 11.71
C ALA A 18 -7.43 0.88 12.82
N HIS A 19 -6.25 1.50 12.98
CA HIS A 19 -6.02 2.53 14.01
C HIS A 19 -6.42 3.95 13.59
N ARG A 20 -6.24 4.31 12.32
CA ARG A 20 -6.36 5.71 11.86
C ARG A 20 -7.50 5.94 10.87
N GLY A 21 -8.09 4.88 10.33
CA GLY A 21 -8.99 4.94 9.18
C GLY A 21 -8.26 5.35 7.90
N CYS A 22 -9.00 5.33 6.79
CA CYS A 22 -8.52 5.87 5.53
C CYS A 22 -8.82 7.37 5.43
N ASP A 23 -7.81 8.18 5.10
CA ASP A 23 -7.96 9.63 4.89
C ASP A 23 -8.10 10.03 3.40
N GLY A 24 -8.25 9.04 2.52
CA GLY A 24 -8.38 9.25 1.07
C GLY A 24 -7.05 9.54 0.37
N THR A 25 -5.91 9.25 1.02
CA THR A 25 -4.57 9.44 0.45
C THR A 25 -3.73 8.16 0.53
N HIS A 26 -2.53 8.17 -0.07
CA HIS A 26 -1.52 7.09 0.04
C HIS A 26 -0.54 7.29 1.21
N ARG A 27 -0.95 7.97 2.28
CA ARG A 27 -0.03 8.36 3.37
C ARG A 27 0.70 7.16 3.97
N LEU A 28 -0.01 6.08 4.28
CA LEU A 28 0.59 4.87 4.86
C LEU A 28 1.44 4.11 3.82
N THR A 29 0.98 4.04 2.58
CA THR A 29 1.76 3.44 1.48
C THR A 29 3.10 4.15 1.30
N LEU A 30 3.11 5.49 1.33
CA LEU A 30 4.34 6.29 1.29
C LEU A 30 5.23 6.08 2.52
N GLU A 31 4.64 6.09 3.72
CA GLU A 31 5.36 5.78 4.96
C GLU A 31 6.07 4.41 4.88
N PHE A 32 5.39 3.39 4.36
CA PHE A 32 5.92 2.05 4.16
C PHE A 32 7.10 1.99 3.20
N LEU A 33 6.97 2.64 2.04
CA LEU A 33 8.00 2.65 0.99
C LEU A 33 9.27 3.38 1.46
N ARG A 34 9.09 4.52 2.14
CA ARG A 34 10.17 5.31 2.74
C ARG A 34 10.91 4.55 3.82
N ALA A 35 10.17 3.87 4.71
CA ALA A 35 10.76 3.06 5.78
C ALA A 35 11.68 1.95 5.25
N ARG A 36 11.39 1.42 4.04
CA ARG A 36 12.22 0.42 3.35
C ARG A 36 13.25 0.99 2.39
N ARG A 37 13.33 2.32 2.24
CA ARG A 37 14.19 3.01 1.28
C ARG A 37 14.00 2.47 -0.15
N MET A 38 12.74 2.24 -0.52
CA MET A 38 12.41 1.78 -1.87
C MET A 38 12.81 2.87 -2.88
N PRO A 39 13.62 2.56 -3.91
CA PRO A 39 14.20 3.59 -4.77
C PRO A 39 13.19 4.32 -5.67
N ASN A 40 11.97 3.78 -5.82
CA ASN A 40 11.00 4.22 -6.82
C ASN A 40 9.61 4.50 -6.22
N GLU A 41 9.54 5.32 -5.17
CA GLU A 41 8.26 5.71 -4.53
C GLU A 41 7.23 6.23 -5.54
N THR A 42 7.64 7.16 -6.41
CA THR A 42 6.78 7.77 -7.43
C THR A 42 6.23 6.74 -8.40
N ALA A 43 7.07 5.84 -8.92
CA ALA A 43 6.61 4.84 -9.88
C ALA A 43 5.63 3.82 -9.25
N VAL A 44 5.77 3.53 -7.95
CA VAL A 44 4.82 2.68 -7.23
C VAL A 44 3.47 3.39 -7.06
N LEU A 45 3.47 4.68 -6.71
CA LEU A 45 2.24 5.45 -6.63
C LEU A 45 1.55 5.62 -7.98
N ASP A 46 2.31 5.97 -9.02
CA ASP A 46 1.80 6.08 -10.39
C ASP A 46 1.14 4.76 -10.83
N PHE A 47 1.75 3.63 -10.49
CA PHE A 47 1.18 2.31 -10.76
C PHE A 47 -0.13 2.09 -9.98
N CYS A 48 -0.20 2.48 -8.71
CA CYS A 48 -1.43 2.41 -7.93
C CYS A 48 -2.55 3.23 -8.58
N GLU A 49 -2.28 4.50 -8.91
CA GLU A 49 -3.26 5.43 -9.49
C GLU A 49 -3.73 4.98 -10.87
N GLN A 50 -2.82 4.55 -11.76
CA GLN A 50 -3.15 4.04 -13.09
C GLN A 50 -4.05 2.81 -13.06
N ASN A 51 -4.03 2.06 -11.94
CA ASN A 51 -4.91 0.92 -11.74
C ASN A 51 -6.14 1.24 -10.86
N GLY A 52 -6.42 2.53 -10.63
CA GLY A 52 -7.60 2.98 -9.90
C GLY A 52 -7.50 2.87 -8.38
N ARG A 53 -6.29 2.94 -7.81
CA ARG A 53 -6.05 2.95 -6.36
C ARG A 53 -5.45 4.29 -5.94
N TYR A 54 -6.30 5.14 -5.40
CA TYR A 54 -6.02 6.51 -4.99
C TYR A 54 -5.91 6.67 -3.46
N CYS A 55 -6.34 5.67 -2.68
CA CYS A 55 -6.16 5.62 -1.23
C CYS A 55 -5.42 4.36 -0.75
N ASP A 56 -4.87 4.42 0.47
CA ASP A 56 -4.34 3.27 1.21
C ASP A 56 -5.36 2.11 1.32
N CYS A 57 -6.65 2.41 1.40
CA CYS A 57 -7.74 1.44 1.48
C CYS A 57 -7.92 0.59 0.21
N GLU A 58 -7.76 1.21 -0.95
CA GLU A 58 -7.85 0.57 -2.26
C GLU A 58 -6.57 -0.21 -2.56
N VAL A 59 -5.41 0.31 -2.12
CA VAL A 59 -4.15 -0.42 -2.17
C VAL A 59 -4.26 -1.70 -1.33
N LEU A 60 -4.76 -1.62 -0.09
CA LEU A 60 -4.96 -2.79 0.77
C LEU A 60 -5.87 -3.84 0.13
N SER A 61 -7.04 -3.41 -0.37
CA SER A 61 -7.99 -4.31 -1.05
C SER A 61 -7.37 -5.00 -2.27
N ASN A 62 -6.55 -4.27 -3.05
CA ASN A 62 -5.85 -4.87 -4.19
C ASN A 62 -4.82 -5.92 -3.75
N VAL A 63 -4.03 -5.62 -2.72
CA VAL A 63 -3.08 -6.61 -2.18
C VAL A 63 -3.83 -7.83 -1.67
N GLN A 64 -4.97 -7.67 -0.99
CA GLN A 64 -5.81 -8.80 -0.57
C GLN A 64 -6.22 -9.68 -1.76
N ASN A 65 -6.74 -9.06 -2.83
CA ASN A 65 -7.20 -9.76 -4.02
C ASN A 65 -6.08 -10.44 -4.82
N CYS A 66 -4.86 -9.89 -4.81
CA CYS A 66 -3.71 -10.48 -5.51
C CYS A 66 -3.17 -11.76 -4.85
N PHE A 67 -3.50 -11.99 -3.57
CA PHE A 67 -2.95 -13.09 -2.78
C PHE A 67 -4.04 -13.96 -2.12
N GLU A 68 -5.31 -13.75 -2.46
CA GLU A 68 -6.47 -14.49 -1.92
C GLU A 68 -6.49 -14.59 -0.37
N PHE A 69 -6.14 -13.49 0.32
CA PHE A 69 -6.14 -13.42 1.78
C PHE A 69 -7.54 -13.35 2.39
#